data_AF-A0A195FVP7-F1
#
_entry.id   AF-A0A195FVP7-F1
#
_cell.length_a   1.000
_cell.length_b   1.000
_cell.length_c   1.000
_cell.angle_alpha   90.00
_cell.angle_beta   90.00
_cell.angle_gamma   90.00
#
_symmetry.space_group_name_H-M   'P 1'
#
loop_
_entity.id
_entity.type
_entity.pdbx_description
1 polymer ?
#
loop_
_entity_poly.entity_id
_entity_poly.type
_entity_poly.pdbx_seq_one_letter_code
_entity_poly.pdbx_strand_id
1 'polypeptide(L)' 'MIKLLLTIPAISCIAERSFSAPRRLKTYLRPTMLPILLNSTAVLHIYSDGVQNHNLEAMDEIIL' A
#
# COMPACT_ATOMS: atom_id res chain seq x y z
N MET A 1 19.95 15.36 -18.39
CA MET A 1 18.65 15.57 -19.08
C MET A 1 17.89 14.27 -19.39
N ILE A 2 18.53 13.12 -19.64
CA ILE A 2 17.84 11.83 -19.87
C ILE A 2 17.15 11.26 -18.61
N LYS A 3 17.78 11.40 -17.43
CA LYS A 3 17.26 10.82 -16.18
C LYS A 3 15.86 11.30 -15.82
N LEU A 4 15.56 12.58 -16.03
CA LEU A 4 14.26 13.17 -15.72
C LEU A 4 13.14 12.60 -16.59
N LEU A 5 13.42 12.36 -17.88
CA LEU A 5 12.46 11.78 -18.82
C LEU A 5 12.08 10.34 -18.44
N LEU A 6 13.00 9.59 -17.83
CA LEU A 6 12.73 8.24 -17.33
C LEU A 6 12.06 8.25 -15.94
N THR A 7 12.32 9.27 -15.13
CA THR A 7 11.70 9.42 -13.80
C THR A 7 10.21 9.72 -13.90
N ILE A 8 9.77 10.54 -14.86
CA ILE A 8 8.37 10.92 -15.05
C ILE A 8 7.41 9.72 -15.16
N PRO A 9 7.63 8.73 -16.06
CA PRO A 9 6.76 7.57 -16.15
C PRO A 9 6.86 6.66 -14.91
N ALA A 10 8.04 6.54 -14.30
CA ALA A 10 8.23 5.74 -13.10
C ALA A 10 7.43 6.30 -11.90
N ILE A 11 7.47 7.62 -11.68
CA ILE A 11 6.68 8.24 -10.61
C ILE A 11 5.18 8.24 -10.90
N SER A 12 4.77 8.35 -12.17
CA SER A 12 3.35 8.29 -12.56
C SER A 12 2.78 6.92 -12.24
N CYS A 13 3.47 5.85 -12.63
CA CYS A 13 3.06 4.48 -12.32
C CYS A 13 2.95 4.23 -10.81
N ILE A 14 3.93 4.71 -10.02
CA ILE A 14 3.93 4.57 -8.56
C ILE A 14 2.79 5.38 -7.94
N ALA A 15 2.53 6.60 -8.41
CA ALA A 15 1.43 7.43 -7.94
C ALA A 15 0.08 6.80 -8.28
N GLU A 16 -0.12 6.32 -9.52
CA GLU A 16 -1.33 5.62 -9.95
C GLU A 16 -1.59 4.38 -9.09
N ARG A 17 -0.56 3.56 -8.82
CA ARG A 17 -0.65 2.42 -7.90
C ARG A 17 -1.09 2.85 -6.50
N SER A 18 -0.52 3.95 -5.99
CA SER A 18 -0.79 4.47 -4.65
C SER A 18 -2.18 5.08 -4.50
N PHE A 19 -2.70 5.75 -5.53
CA PHE A 19 -4.06 6.31 -5.52
C PHE A 19 -5.14 5.28 -5.89
N SER A 20 -4.80 4.23 -6.62
CA SER A 20 -5.72 3.15 -6.99
C SER A 20 -6.08 2.25 -5.79
N ALA A 21 -5.12 1.93 -4.92
CA ALA A 21 -5.34 1.12 -3.73
C ALA A 21 -6.46 1.64 -2.79
N PRO A 22 -6.45 2.91 -2.32
CA PRO A 22 -7.50 3.45 -1.47
C PRO A 22 -8.84 3.60 -2.22
N ARG A 23 -8.81 3.80 -3.54
CA ARG A 23 -10.04 3.85 -4.36
C ARG A 23 -10.76 2.50 -4.35
N ARG A 24 -10.01 1.39 -4.44
CA ARG A 24 -10.58 0.02 -4.32
C ARG A 24 -11.10 -0.22 -2.91
N LEU A 25 -10.34 0.15 -1.88
CA LEU A 25 -10.75 0.00 -0.48
C LEU A 25 -12.05 0.79 -0.15
N LYS A 26 -12.17 2.03 -0.63
CA LYS A 26 -13.39 2.85 -0.53
C LYS A 26 -14.61 2.18 -1.15
N THR A 27 -14.44 1.43 -2.25
CA THR A 27 -15.56 0.72 -2.91
C THR A 27 -16.08 -0.41 -2.04
N TYR A 28 -15.19 -1.15 -1.37
CA TYR A 28 -15.58 -2.28 -0.53
C TYR A 28 -16.11 -1.88 0.86
N LEU A 29 -15.64 -0.75 1.42
CA LEU A 29 -15.96 -0.33 2.79
C LEU A 29 -16.87 0.91 2.88
N ARG A 30 -17.56 1.28 1.78
CA ARG A 30 -18.47 2.43 1.71
C ARG A 30 -19.51 2.53 2.84
N PRO A 31 -20.11 1.44 3.37
CA PRO A 31 -21.12 1.57 4.41
C PRO A 31 -20.56 1.76 5.83
N THR A 32 -19.24 1.59 6.07
CA THR A 32 -18.70 1.40 7.44
C THR A 32 -17.56 2.34 7.84
N MET A 33 -17.10 3.29 7.01
CA MET A 33 -15.85 4.01 7.28
C MET A 33 -15.94 5.52 7.54
N LEU A 34 -15.31 5.94 8.65
CA LEU A 34 -14.85 7.30 8.87
C LEU A 34 -13.57 7.58 8.04
N PRO A 35 -13.34 8.81 7.55
CA PRO A 35 -12.18 9.15 6.71
C PRO A 35 -10.80 8.81 7.32
N ILE A 36 -10.70 8.87 8.66
CA ILE A 36 -9.47 8.55 9.40
C ILE A 36 -9.15 7.05 9.35
N LEU A 37 -10.16 6.20 9.54
CA LEU A 37 -10.00 4.74 9.53
C LEU A 37 -9.63 4.26 8.12
N LEU A 38 -10.18 4.91 7.10
CA LEU A 38 -9.83 4.66 5.72
C LEU A 38 -8.37 4.99 5.41
N ASN A 39 -7.85 6.09 5.93
CA ASN A 39 -6.44 6.45 5.75
C ASN A 39 -5.52 5.43 6.43
N SER A 40 -5.82 5.07 7.67
CA SER A 40 -5.04 4.07 8.42
C SER A 40 -5.04 2.70 7.73
N THR A 41 -6.19 2.24 7.23
CA THR A 41 -6.29 0.95 6.51
C THR A 41 -5.67 0.98 5.12
N ALA A 42 -5.71 2.12 4.43
CA ALA A 42 -5.00 2.29 3.15
C ALA A 42 -3.48 2.23 3.35
N VAL A 43 -2.96 2.87 4.40
CA VAL A 43 -1.54 2.77 4.80
C VAL A 43 -1.19 1.31 5.09
N LEU A 44 -1.95 0.63 5.94
CA LEU A 44 -1.71 -0.79 6.24
C LEU A 44 -1.76 -1.68 5.00
N HIS A 45 -2.69 -1.45 4.07
CA HIS A 45 -2.78 -2.22 2.82
C HIS A 45 -1.59 -1.96 1.87
N ILE A 46 -1.07 -0.73 1.81
CA ILE A 46 0.10 -0.38 0.98
C ILE A 46 1.38 -0.99 1.57
N TYR A 47 1.52 -0.96 2.90
CA TYR A 47 2.68 -1.54 3.60
C TYR A 47 2.51 -3.04 3.91
N SER A 48 1.34 -3.63 3.64
CA SER A 48 1.07 -5.06 3.84
C SER A 48 2.06 -5.95 3.10
N ASP A 49 2.52 -5.52 1.92
CA ASP A 49 3.54 -6.23 1.11
C ASP A 49 4.91 -6.32 1.83
N GLY A 50 5.24 -5.29 2.62
CA GLY A 50 6.44 -5.28 3.47
C GLY A 50 6.23 -6.03 4.79
N VAL A 51 5.05 -5.90 5.40
CA VAL A 51 4.69 -6.58 6.65
C VAL A 51 4.60 -8.10 6.45
N GLN A 52 4.13 -8.58 5.28
CA GLN A 52 4.12 -10.00 4.97
C GLN A 52 5.53 -10.60 4.90
N ASN A 53 6.53 -9.85 4.43
CA ASN A 53 7.92 -10.32 4.40
C ASN A 53 8.56 -10.36 5.80
N HIS A 54 8.26 -9.41 6.69
CA HIS A 54 8.76 -9.44 8.07
C HIS A 54 8.01 -10.42 8.99
N ASN A 55 6.74 -10.72 8.70
CA ASN A 55 5.99 -11.71 9.47
C ASN A 55 6.40 -13.15 9.16
N LEU A 56 7.06 -13.42 8.02
CA LEU A 56 7.66 -14.74 7.76
C LEU A 56 8.85 -15.00 8.70
N GLU A 57 9.68 -13.98 8.99
CA GLU A 57 10.79 -14.13 9.95
C GLU A 57 10.28 -14.28 11.40
N ALA A 58 9.23 -13.56 11.78
CA ALA A 58 8.64 -13.67 13.12
C ALA A 58 7.89 -15.01 13.36
N MET A 59 7.42 -15.69 12.30
CA MET A 59 6.81 -17.02 12.43
C MET A 59 7.86 -18.14 12.51
N ASP A 60 9.07 -17.94 11.98
CA ASP A 60 10.18 -18.90 12.09
C ASP A 60 10.83 -18.90 13.49
N GLU A 61 10.85 -17.75 14.19
CA GLU A 61 11.42 -17.65 15.55
C GLU A 61 10.47 -18.20 16.63
N ILE A 62 9.16 -18.29 16.38
CA ILE A 62 8.18 -18.83 17.33
C ILE A 62 8.12 -20.38 17.28
N ILE A 63 8.70 -21.01 16.24
CA ILE A 63 8.73 -22.47 16.08
C ILE A 63 10.01 -23.11 16.68
N LEU A 64 10.94 -22.32 17.23
CA LEU A 64 12.12 -22.82 17.96
C LEU A 64 11.91 -22.87 19.49
#